data_AF-A0A915K0B5-F1
#
_entry.id   AF-A0A915K0B5-F1
#
_cell.length_a   1.000
_cell.length_b   1.000
_cell.length_c   1.000
_cell.angle_alpha   90.00
_cell.angle_beta   90.00
_cell.angle_gamma   90.00
#
_symmetry.space_group_name_H-M   'P 1'
#
loop_
_entity.id
_entity.type
_entity.pdbx_description
1 polymer ?
#
loop_
_entity_poly.entity_id
_entity_poly.type
_entity_poly.pdbx_seq_one_letter_code
_entity_poly.pdbx_strand_id
1 'polypeptide(L)'
;MANVHFYALFLVLVLSLRLSVSSKPHLGSKLFSSKCESNQYTEWTNCLWPHGDLRLAINNFLNSAKEKSCKVPNPAMLNSAFSTLQKGTYKEHPLYSRIPDQPCGFCGRKVKCCSKNVKNFLKQSYKSDACDQTLSFCTLPRMSDDYVAGLASKYANVSFNGNHCDYDQYTRNEFESFKSMPAYNFIKPLICQIYSSTKPKINCVEVGNECRCCCLHYKYINGQCVPDESMRSSDQSCA
;
A
#
# COMPACT_ATOMS: atom_id res chain seq x y z
N MET A 1 65.15 1.56 5.94
CA MET A 1 64.22 0.42 6.11
C MET A 1 62.97 0.91 6.81
N ALA A 2 62.01 1.41 6.05
CA ALA A 2 60.77 1.97 6.55
C ALA A 2 59.68 1.56 5.55
N ASN A 3 58.90 0.52 5.86
CA ASN A 3 57.63 0.22 5.17
C ASN A 3 56.93 -1.06 5.69
N VAL A 4 56.73 -1.22 7.00
CA VAL A 4 55.86 -2.31 7.49
C VAL A 4 54.85 -1.86 8.56
N HIS A 5 55.06 -0.72 9.24
CA HIS A 5 54.13 -0.27 10.28
C HIS A 5 52.97 0.62 9.81
N PHE A 6 52.94 1.08 8.56
CA PHE A 6 51.86 1.94 8.06
C PHE A 6 50.61 1.19 7.59
N TYR A 7 50.73 -0.10 7.24
CA TYR A 7 49.59 -0.90 6.75
C TYR A 7 48.72 -1.48 7.86
N ALA A 8 49.24 -1.61 9.09
CA ALA A 8 48.46 -2.11 10.22
C ALA A 8 47.49 -1.06 10.79
N LEU A 9 47.85 0.23 10.77
CA LEU A 9 46.96 1.31 11.25
C LEU A 9 45.84 1.65 10.27
N PHE A 10 46.05 1.49 8.96
CA PHE A 10 45.00 1.73 7.96
C PHE A 10 43.91 0.64 7.96
N LEU A 11 44.28 -0.61 8.28
CA LEU A 11 43.31 -1.71 8.39
C LEU A 11 42.41 -1.57 9.64
N VAL A 12 42.91 -1.02 10.75
CA VAL A 12 42.09 -0.77 11.94
C VAL A 12 41.12 0.41 11.73
N LEU A 13 41.50 1.42 10.95
CA LEU A 13 40.63 2.56 10.62
C LEU A 13 39.53 2.21 9.60
N VAL A 14 39.81 1.33 8.63
CA VAL A 14 38.78 0.84 7.68
C VAL A 14 37.83 -0.18 8.33
N LEU A 15 38.28 -0.94 9.35
CA LEU A 15 37.39 -1.80 10.14
C LEU A 15 36.58 -1.04 11.20
N SER A 16 37.05 0.13 11.68
CA SER A 16 36.31 0.95 12.65
C SER A 16 35.22 1.83 12.01
N LEU A 17 35.21 1.96 10.68
CA LEU A 17 34.14 2.65 9.91
C LEU A 17 32.98 1.73 9.49
N ARG A 18 32.99 0.45 9.88
CA ARG A 18 31.91 -0.53 9.62
C ARG A 18 31.07 -0.90 10.86
N LEU A 19 31.04 -0.06 11.88
CA LEU A 19 30.11 -0.19 13.01
C LEU A 19 29.38 1.12 13.32
N SER A 20 29.04 1.92 12.31
CA SER A 20 27.73 2.56 12.34
C SER A 20 26.71 1.52 11.92
N VAL A 21 26.34 0.68 12.88
CA VAL A 21 25.08 -0.05 12.85
C VAL A 21 24.01 1.03 12.72
N SER A 22 23.67 1.35 11.47
CA SER A 22 22.40 1.96 11.13
C SER A 22 21.39 1.02 11.73
N SER A 23 20.85 1.45 12.87
CA SER A 23 19.83 0.74 13.60
C SER A 23 18.77 0.36 12.56
N LYS A 24 18.71 -0.95 12.24
CA LYS A 24 17.50 -1.51 11.65
C LYS A 24 16.39 -1.01 12.55
N PRO A 25 15.38 -0.28 12.06
CA PRO A 25 14.25 0.05 12.91
C PRO A 25 13.70 -1.30 13.37
N HIS A 26 13.85 -1.59 14.66
CA HIS A 26 13.22 -2.73 15.31
C HIS A 26 11.72 -2.48 15.21
N LEU A 27 11.13 -2.94 14.10
CA LEU A 27 9.72 -2.82 13.76
C LEU A 27 8.91 -3.91 14.51
N GLY A 28 9.22 -4.11 15.79
CA GLY A 28 8.66 -5.16 16.66
C GLY A 28 7.80 -4.64 17.82
N SER A 29 7.67 -3.32 17.96
CA SER A 29 6.68 -2.72 18.87
C SER A 29 5.41 -2.43 18.10
N LYS A 30 4.24 -2.88 18.58
CA LYS A 30 2.88 -2.55 18.07
C LYS A 30 2.90 -1.27 17.22
N LEU A 31 2.90 -1.41 15.90
CA LEU A 31 2.59 -0.27 15.05
C LEU A 31 1.18 0.17 15.48
N PHE A 32 0.95 1.48 15.67
CA PHE A 32 -0.37 2.02 16.03
C PHE A 32 -0.80 1.78 17.49
N SER A 33 -0.07 2.39 18.44
CA SER A 33 -0.34 2.26 19.89
C SER A 33 -1.33 3.27 20.48
N SER A 34 -1.79 4.27 19.71
CA SER A 34 -2.66 5.34 20.23
C SER A 34 -4.12 5.16 19.84
N LYS A 35 -4.95 4.53 20.69
CA LYS A 35 -6.41 4.61 20.49
C LYS A 35 -6.87 6.03 20.85
N CYS A 36 -7.67 6.64 19.98
CA CYS A 36 -8.24 7.96 20.21
C CYS A 36 -9.76 7.88 20.23
N GLU A 37 -10.36 8.73 21.05
CA GLU A 37 -11.83 8.89 21.09
C GLU A 37 -12.32 9.57 19.82
N SER A 38 -13.61 9.44 19.50
CA SER A 38 -14.20 9.94 18.25
C SER A 38 -14.01 11.46 18.06
N ASN A 39 -14.05 12.23 19.15
CA ASN A 39 -13.85 13.68 19.20
C ASN A 39 -12.37 14.13 19.09
N GLN A 40 -11.42 13.19 19.07
CA GLN A 40 -9.98 13.45 19.00
C GLN A 40 -9.39 13.22 17.60
N TYR A 41 -10.24 12.96 16.61
CA TYR A 41 -9.81 12.85 15.22
C TYR A 41 -9.96 14.20 14.52
N THR A 42 -9.07 14.46 13.56
CA THR A 42 -9.21 15.57 12.62
C THR A 42 -10.47 15.41 11.77
N GLU A 43 -10.84 16.48 11.06
CA GLU A 43 -11.73 16.36 9.91
C GLU A 43 -11.16 15.36 8.88
N TRP A 44 -12.05 14.79 8.07
CA TRP A 44 -11.67 13.93 6.95
C TRP A 44 -10.85 14.71 5.90
N THR A 45 -9.88 14.04 5.30
CA THR A 45 -9.21 14.51 4.08
C THR A 45 -10.19 14.59 2.92
N ASN A 46 -9.77 15.27 1.85
CA ASN A 46 -10.43 15.13 0.56
C ASN A 46 -10.39 13.66 0.12
N CYS A 47 -11.31 13.29 -0.79
CA CYS A 47 -11.27 11.95 -1.37
C CYS A 47 -9.97 11.75 -2.16
N LEU A 48 -9.26 10.67 -1.87
CA LEU A 48 -8.03 10.29 -2.51
C LEU A 48 -8.31 9.17 -3.48
N TRP A 49 -8.01 9.43 -4.75
CA TRP A 49 -8.07 8.45 -5.80
C TRP A 49 -6.67 7.96 -6.17
N PRO A 50 -6.45 6.65 -6.35
CA PRO A 50 -5.12 6.12 -6.57
C PRO A 50 -4.54 6.32 -7.98
N HIS A 51 -5.34 6.72 -8.98
CA HIS A 51 -4.89 7.11 -10.33
C HIS A 51 -3.83 6.19 -10.97
N GLY A 52 -4.01 4.87 -10.97
CA GLY A 52 -3.07 4.02 -11.72
C GLY A 52 -1.72 3.72 -11.04
N ASP A 53 -1.25 4.60 -10.15
CA ASP A 53 0.15 4.64 -9.71
C ASP A 53 0.23 4.69 -8.17
N LEU A 54 0.86 3.67 -7.58
CA LEU A 54 1.03 3.56 -6.13
C LEU A 54 1.81 4.75 -5.53
N ARG A 55 2.84 5.24 -6.22
CA ARG A 55 3.64 6.39 -5.77
C ARG A 55 2.80 7.66 -5.81
N LEU A 56 2.03 7.87 -6.88
CA LEU A 56 1.12 9.01 -6.97
C LEU A 56 0.05 8.94 -5.87
N ALA A 57 -0.56 7.77 -5.68
CA ALA A 57 -1.53 7.52 -4.62
C ALA A 57 -0.96 7.83 -3.23
N ILE A 58 0.25 7.35 -2.93
CA ILE A 58 0.94 7.66 -1.66
C ILE A 58 1.20 9.16 -1.53
N ASN A 59 1.72 9.82 -2.57
CA ASN A 59 2.03 11.26 -2.49
C ASN A 59 0.77 12.11 -2.27
N ASN A 60 -0.30 11.83 -3.00
CA ASN A 60 -1.58 12.52 -2.84
C ASN A 60 -2.12 12.34 -1.42
N PHE A 61 -2.05 11.11 -0.90
CA PHE A 61 -2.41 10.82 0.49
C PHE A 61 -1.59 11.64 1.48
N LEU A 62 -0.27 11.66 1.34
CA LEU A 62 0.62 12.35 2.27
C LEU A 62 0.38 13.87 2.25
N ASN A 63 0.14 14.44 1.06
CA ASN A 63 -0.17 15.86 0.94
C ASN A 63 -1.48 16.20 1.64
N SER A 64 -2.55 15.44 1.40
CA SER A 64 -3.84 15.71 2.04
C SER A 64 -3.82 15.45 3.54
N ALA A 65 -3.10 14.41 4.00
CA ALA A 65 -2.91 14.15 5.42
C ALA A 65 -2.16 15.32 6.10
N LYS A 66 -1.12 15.86 5.45
CA LYS A 66 -0.35 17.00 5.95
C LYS A 66 -1.20 18.26 6.08
N GLU A 67 -2.08 18.53 5.12
CA GLU A 67 -3.05 19.65 5.19
C GLU A 67 -3.99 19.54 6.40
N LYS A 68 -4.34 18.32 6.79
CA LYS A 68 -5.14 18.05 8.00
C LYS A 68 -4.29 17.97 9.28
N SER A 69 -3.04 18.45 9.25
CA SER A 69 -2.10 18.43 10.38
C SER A 69 -1.72 17.02 10.87
N CYS A 70 -1.90 16.00 10.03
CA CYS A 70 -1.41 14.66 10.32
C CYS A 70 0.11 14.59 10.16
N LYS A 71 0.76 13.73 10.95
CA LYS A 71 2.21 13.48 10.86
C LYS A 71 2.46 12.59 9.66
N VAL A 72 3.26 13.03 8.71
CA VAL A 72 3.69 12.24 7.55
C VAL A 72 5.10 11.65 7.76
N PRO A 73 5.50 10.59 7.03
CA PRO A 73 6.88 10.09 7.07
C PRO A 73 7.88 11.16 6.63
N ASN A 74 9.13 11.04 7.11
CA ASN A 74 10.22 11.90 6.66
C ASN A 74 10.48 11.67 5.15
N PRO A 75 10.67 12.74 4.35
CA PRO A 75 11.08 12.64 2.94
C PRO A 75 12.21 11.65 2.64
N ALA A 76 13.21 11.50 3.52
CA ALA A 76 14.28 10.52 3.33
C ALA A 76 13.78 9.08 3.31
N MET A 77 12.80 8.74 4.17
CA MET A 77 12.17 7.42 4.17
C MET A 77 11.34 7.20 2.90
N LEU A 78 10.63 8.23 2.44
CA LEU A 78 9.83 8.18 1.21
C LEU A 78 10.71 8.00 -0.02
N ASN A 79 11.81 8.74 -0.11
CA ASN A 79 12.77 8.63 -1.20
C ASN A 79 13.41 7.24 -1.26
N SER A 80 13.74 6.66 -0.10
CA SER A 80 14.25 5.29 -0.04
C SER A 80 13.21 4.28 -0.52
N ALA A 81 11.96 4.38 -0.04
CA ALA A 81 10.86 3.51 -0.48
C ALA A 81 10.59 3.63 -2.00
N PHE A 82 10.51 4.86 -2.52
CA PHE A 82 10.27 5.12 -3.94
C PHE A 82 11.44 4.72 -4.82
N SER A 83 12.69 4.89 -4.37
CA SER A 83 13.88 4.42 -5.11
C SER A 83 13.85 2.90 -5.29
N THR A 84 13.44 2.16 -4.27
CA THR A 84 13.31 0.70 -4.39
C THR A 84 12.13 0.29 -5.28
N LEU A 85 11.02 1.03 -5.25
CA LEU A 85 9.91 0.80 -6.21
C LEU A 85 10.35 1.05 -7.66
N GLN A 86 11.14 2.09 -7.93
CA GLN A 86 11.61 2.44 -9.27
C GLN A 86 12.57 1.40 -9.88
N LYS A 87 13.31 0.68 -9.04
CA LYS A 87 14.28 -0.35 -9.48
C LYS A 87 13.64 -1.71 -9.76
N GLY A 88 12.38 -1.91 -9.37
CA GLY A 88 11.62 -3.11 -9.69
C GLY A 88 10.67 -2.90 -10.87
N THR A 89 10.15 -3.99 -11.43
CA THR A 89 9.11 -4.01 -12.48
C THR A 89 7.72 -3.60 -11.97
N TYR A 90 7.66 -2.69 -10.98
CA TYR A 90 6.47 -2.37 -10.18
C TYR A 90 5.99 -0.91 -10.36
N LYS A 91 6.31 -0.28 -11.50
CA LYS A 91 5.76 1.06 -11.84
C LYS A 91 4.24 1.05 -12.03
N GLU A 92 3.65 -0.14 -12.23
CA GLU A 92 2.23 -0.34 -12.50
C GLU A 92 1.67 -1.40 -11.56
N HIS A 93 1.59 -1.09 -10.27
CA HIS A 93 0.97 -2.01 -9.31
C HIS A 93 -0.49 -2.26 -9.72
N PRO A 94 -0.93 -3.50 -9.96
CA PRO A 94 -2.18 -3.84 -10.65
C PRO A 94 -3.43 -3.46 -9.86
N LEU A 95 -3.34 -3.35 -8.54
CA LEU A 95 -4.42 -2.74 -7.76
C LEU A 95 -4.71 -1.31 -8.24
N TYR A 96 -3.69 -0.55 -8.65
CA TYR A 96 -3.86 0.85 -9.02
C TYR A 96 -3.91 1.02 -10.52
N SER A 97 -2.99 0.39 -11.29
CA SER A 97 -2.87 0.55 -12.75
C SER A 97 -4.13 0.15 -13.51
N ARG A 98 -5.02 -0.60 -12.85
CA ARG A 98 -6.26 -1.09 -13.44
C ARG A 98 -7.50 -0.43 -12.86
N ILE A 99 -7.38 0.37 -11.80
CA ILE A 99 -8.48 1.23 -11.37
C ILE A 99 -8.58 2.39 -12.37
N PRO A 100 -9.76 2.67 -12.95
CA PRO A 100 -9.92 3.75 -13.91
C PRO A 100 -9.56 5.10 -13.28
N ASP A 101 -9.23 6.11 -14.08
CA ASP A 101 -8.98 7.46 -13.55
C ASP A 101 -10.24 8.13 -12.96
N GLN A 102 -11.42 7.59 -13.29
CA GLN A 102 -12.70 8.06 -12.79
C GLN A 102 -13.09 7.37 -11.48
N PRO A 103 -13.59 8.10 -10.47
CA PRO A 103 -14.00 7.52 -9.18
C PRO A 103 -15.10 6.44 -9.32
N CYS A 104 -14.87 5.27 -8.74
CA CYS A 104 -15.78 4.12 -8.76
C CYS A 104 -15.47 3.09 -7.64
N GLY A 105 -16.37 2.13 -7.47
CA GLY A 105 -16.21 0.87 -6.77
C GLY A 105 -15.82 0.96 -5.30
N PHE A 106 -16.06 2.08 -4.61
CA PHE A 106 -15.55 2.33 -3.26
C PHE A 106 -14.01 2.26 -3.15
N CYS A 107 -13.29 2.48 -4.25
CA CYS A 107 -11.83 2.39 -4.28
C CYS A 107 -11.14 3.67 -3.75
N GLY A 108 -11.83 4.80 -3.78
CA GLY A 108 -11.34 6.07 -3.24
C GLY A 108 -11.40 6.09 -1.73
N ARG A 109 -10.38 6.68 -1.08
CA ARG A 109 -10.27 6.72 0.38
C ARG A 109 -10.20 8.15 0.92
N LYS A 110 -10.84 8.38 2.05
CA LYS A 110 -10.61 9.54 2.91
C LYS A 110 -10.03 9.04 4.22
N VAL A 111 -9.13 9.82 4.81
CA VAL A 111 -8.56 9.49 6.12
C VAL A 111 -8.73 10.62 7.09
N LYS A 112 -8.65 10.29 8.37
CA LYS A 112 -8.45 11.25 9.44
C LYS A 112 -7.51 10.68 10.46
N CYS A 113 -6.71 11.53 11.07
CA CYS A 113 -5.72 11.10 12.05
C CYS A 113 -6.10 11.60 13.44
N CYS A 114 -5.56 10.95 14.46
CA CYS A 114 -5.69 11.44 15.81
C CYS A 114 -4.86 12.73 16.00
N SER A 115 -5.50 13.78 16.53
CA SER A 115 -4.89 15.10 16.75
C SER A 115 -4.03 15.18 18.02
N LYS A 116 -4.07 14.16 18.89
CA LYS A 116 -3.26 14.10 20.12
C LYS A 116 -1.76 14.20 19.80
N ASN A 117 -0.96 14.72 20.74
CA ASN A 117 0.49 14.94 20.62
C ASN A 117 1.31 13.67 20.32
N VAL A 118 1.24 13.20 19.08
CA VAL A 118 2.02 12.07 18.59
C VAL A 118 3.31 12.57 17.95
N LYS A 119 4.44 12.00 18.38
CA LYS A 119 5.79 12.42 17.98
C LYS A 119 6.16 12.05 16.54
N ASN A 120 5.54 11.02 15.95
CA ASN A 120 5.87 10.57 14.59
C ASN A 120 4.69 9.85 13.89
N PHE A 121 4.81 9.69 12.57
CA PHE A 121 3.83 9.02 11.70
C PHE A 121 3.47 7.60 12.16
N LEU A 122 4.47 6.76 12.49
CA LEU A 122 4.25 5.34 12.82
C LEU A 122 3.46 5.13 14.12
N LYS A 123 3.48 6.11 15.03
CA LYS A 123 2.74 6.07 16.29
C LYS A 123 1.36 6.73 16.21
N GLN A 124 1.05 7.41 15.11
CA GLN A 124 -0.22 8.13 14.96
C GLN A 124 -1.26 7.16 14.42
N SER A 125 -2.41 7.11 15.09
CA SER A 125 -3.54 6.34 14.58
C SER A 125 -4.30 7.11 13.54
N TYR A 126 -4.61 6.41 12.44
CA TYR A 126 -5.49 6.91 11.39
C TYR A 126 -6.77 6.08 11.38
N LYS A 127 -7.85 6.72 10.94
CA LYS A 127 -9.05 6.06 10.45
C LYS A 127 -9.10 6.27 8.95
N SER A 128 -9.44 5.23 8.22
CA SER A 128 -9.70 5.29 6.79
C SER A 128 -11.14 4.92 6.53
N ASP A 129 -11.78 5.63 5.61
CA ASP A 129 -13.12 5.32 5.12
C ASP A 129 -13.22 5.48 3.60
N ALA A 130 -14.21 4.84 3.00
CA ALA A 130 -14.46 4.95 1.57
C ALA A 130 -15.03 6.34 1.24
N CYS A 131 -14.79 6.81 0.02
CA CYS A 131 -15.39 8.06 -0.43
C CYS A 131 -16.87 7.89 -0.79
N ASP A 132 -17.70 8.82 -0.32
CA ASP A 132 -19.15 8.77 -0.52
C ASP A 132 -19.56 8.89 -2.00
N GLN A 133 -18.68 9.45 -2.84
CA GLN A 133 -18.91 9.71 -4.28
C GLN A 133 -18.60 8.50 -5.19
N THR A 134 -18.29 7.32 -4.63
CA THR A 134 -17.81 6.15 -5.38
C THR A 134 -18.78 4.96 -5.36
N LEU A 135 -20.09 5.24 -5.35
CA LEU A 135 -21.15 4.25 -5.15
C LEU A 135 -21.30 3.26 -6.32
N SER A 136 -21.02 3.69 -7.55
CA SER A 136 -21.11 2.84 -8.75
C SER A 136 -19.88 1.96 -8.87
N PHE A 137 -20.05 0.69 -9.25
CA PHE A 137 -18.95 -0.24 -9.54
C PHE A 137 -17.97 0.30 -10.59
N CYS A 138 -16.73 -0.17 -10.53
CA CYS A 138 -15.76 0.04 -11.61
C CYS A 138 -16.05 -0.93 -12.76
N THR A 139 -15.86 -0.45 -14.00
CA THR A 139 -15.95 -1.28 -15.20
C THR A 139 -14.56 -1.43 -15.78
N LEU A 140 -14.05 -2.65 -15.79
CA LEU A 140 -12.73 -2.97 -16.32
C LEU A 140 -12.86 -3.89 -17.54
N PRO A 141 -11.97 -3.76 -18.54
CA PRO A 141 -11.89 -4.75 -19.61
C PRO A 141 -11.45 -6.10 -19.05
N ARG A 142 -11.88 -7.21 -19.63
CA ARG A 142 -11.33 -8.54 -19.28
C ARG A 142 -9.82 -8.57 -19.53
N MET A 143 -9.06 -9.25 -18.67
CA MET A 143 -7.63 -9.48 -18.92
C MET A 143 -7.46 -10.34 -20.17
N SER A 144 -6.56 -9.98 -21.08
CA SER A 144 -6.27 -10.83 -22.25
C SER A 144 -5.48 -12.08 -21.85
N ASP A 145 -5.55 -13.13 -22.67
CA ASP A 145 -4.76 -14.37 -22.48
C ASP A 145 -3.26 -14.07 -22.42
N ASP A 146 -2.74 -13.25 -23.32
CA ASP A 146 -1.34 -12.84 -23.35
C ASP A 146 -0.92 -12.15 -22.04
N TYR A 147 -1.81 -11.33 -21.49
CA TYR A 147 -1.56 -10.64 -20.24
C TYR A 147 -1.53 -11.62 -19.06
N VAL A 148 -2.49 -12.54 -18.99
CA VAL A 148 -2.52 -13.61 -17.98
C VAL A 148 -1.27 -14.49 -18.06
N ALA A 149 -0.85 -14.88 -19.27
CA ALA A 149 0.37 -15.65 -19.49
C ALA A 149 1.62 -14.88 -19.03
N GLY A 150 1.68 -13.58 -19.33
CA GLY A 150 2.73 -12.69 -18.83
C GLY A 150 2.78 -12.64 -17.30
N LEU A 151 1.64 -12.57 -16.62
CA LEU A 151 1.57 -12.59 -15.15
C LEU A 151 2.04 -13.92 -14.56
N ALA A 152 1.66 -15.05 -15.15
CA ALA A 152 2.11 -16.37 -14.70
C ALA A 152 3.63 -16.54 -14.83
N SER A 153 4.24 -15.96 -15.87
CA SER A 153 5.70 -15.95 -16.03
C SER A 153 6.43 -15.07 -14.99
N LYS A 154 5.76 -14.02 -14.50
CA LYS A 154 6.32 -13.04 -13.56
C LYS A 154 6.16 -13.46 -12.11
N TYR A 155 5.08 -14.18 -11.78
CA TYR A 155 4.71 -14.53 -10.41
C TYR A 155 4.48 -16.05 -10.29
N ALA A 156 5.45 -16.75 -9.70
CA ALA A 156 5.45 -18.21 -9.59
C ALA A 156 4.24 -18.83 -8.85
N ASN A 157 3.51 -18.02 -8.07
CA ASN A 157 2.35 -18.47 -7.29
C ASN A 157 0.99 -18.11 -7.94
N VAL A 158 1.02 -17.55 -9.16
CA VAL A 158 -0.19 -17.24 -9.93
C VAL A 158 -0.59 -18.48 -10.71
N SER A 159 -1.67 -19.14 -10.29
CA SER A 159 -2.37 -20.12 -11.10
C SER A 159 -3.57 -19.46 -11.76
N PHE A 160 -3.60 -19.44 -13.10
CA PHE A 160 -4.79 -19.01 -13.81
C PHE A 160 -5.93 -20.00 -13.59
N ASN A 161 -7.07 -19.51 -13.13
CA ASN A 161 -8.26 -20.31 -12.85
C ASN A 161 -9.33 -20.22 -13.94
N GLY A 162 -9.00 -19.65 -15.12
CA GLY A 162 -9.95 -19.43 -16.21
C GLY A 162 -10.75 -18.13 -16.10
N ASN A 163 -10.70 -17.43 -14.96
CA ASN A 163 -11.46 -16.20 -14.75
C ASN A 163 -10.63 -14.96 -15.12
N HIS A 164 -10.94 -14.37 -16.27
CA HIS A 164 -10.30 -13.15 -16.78
C HIS A 164 -10.64 -11.88 -15.99
N CYS A 165 -11.52 -11.99 -15.01
CA CYS A 165 -11.87 -10.95 -14.04
C CYS A 165 -11.31 -11.24 -12.64
N ASP A 166 -10.46 -12.24 -12.41
CA ASP A 166 -9.88 -12.50 -11.08
C ASP A 166 -8.73 -11.55 -10.72
N TYR A 167 -9.02 -10.24 -10.69
CA TYR A 167 -8.05 -9.21 -10.32
C TYR A 167 -7.50 -9.36 -8.90
N ASP A 168 -8.28 -9.94 -7.98
CA ASP A 168 -7.89 -10.13 -6.58
C ASP A 168 -6.73 -11.11 -6.45
N GLN A 169 -6.80 -12.28 -7.10
CA GLN A 169 -5.75 -13.30 -7.01
C GLN A 169 -4.40 -12.77 -7.51
N TYR A 170 -4.40 -12.07 -8.65
CA TYR A 170 -3.16 -11.48 -9.19
C TYR A 170 -2.62 -10.38 -8.27
N THR A 171 -3.49 -9.50 -7.77
CA THR A 171 -3.09 -8.44 -6.86
C THR A 171 -2.49 -9.00 -5.57
N ARG A 172 -3.08 -10.06 -5.02
CA ARG A 172 -2.54 -10.76 -3.84
C ARG A 172 -1.17 -11.37 -4.13
N ASN A 173 -1.01 -12.08 -5.24
CA ASN A 173 0.26 -12.71 -5.58
C ASN A 173 1.39 -11.70 -5.81
N GLU A 174 1.09 -10.60 -6.51
CA GLU A 174 2.05 -9.51 -6.69
C GLU A 174 2.45 -8.90 -5.34
N PHE A 175 1.48 -8.69 -4.45
CA PHE A 175 1.75 -8.18 -3.11
C PHE A 175 2.58 -9.17 -2.26
N GLU A 176 2.33 -10.48 -2.37
CA GLU A 176 3.17 -11.50 -1.71
C GLU A 176 4.60 -11.48 -2.24
N SER A 177 4.82 -11.33 -3.54
CA SER A 177 6.16 -11.12 -4.11
C SER A 177 6.81 -9.85 -3.57
N PHE A 178 6.04 -8.76 -3.44
CA PHE A 178 6.51 -7.51 -2.86
C PHE A 178 6.96 -7.66 -1.40
N LYS A 179 6.37 -8.56 -0.60
CA LYS A 179 6.79 -8.79 0.80
C LYS A 179 8.24 -9.20 0.98
N SER A 180 8.80 -9.90 0.00
CA SER A 180 10.19 -10.33 0.02
C SER A 180 11.19 -9.18 -0.18
N MET A 181 10.71 -8.00 -0.60
CA MET A 181 11.55 -6.87 -0.96
C MET A 181 11.90 -5.98 0.24
N PRO A 182 13.09 -5.37 0.26
CA PRO A 182 13.48 -4.42 1.32
C PRO A 182 12.52 -3.23 1.50
N ALA A 183 11.85 -2.80 0.42
CA ALA A 183 10.86 -1.72 0.44
C ALA A 183 9.59 -2.04 1.23
N TYR A 184 9.24 -3.33 1.37
CA TYR A 184 7.98 -3.75 1.98
C TYR A 184 7.79 -3.16 3.36
N ASN A 185 8.85 -3.16 4.18
CA ASN A 185 8.79 -2.65 5.55
C ASN A 185 8.49 -1.14 5.62
N PHE A 186 8.77 -0.38 4.56
CA PHE A 186 8.48 1.05 4.48
C PHE A 186 7.09 1.33 3.92
N ILE A 187 6.63 0.51 2.97
CA ILE A 187 5.38 0.70 2.24
C ILE A 187 4.19 0.07 2.98
N LYS A 188 4.37 -1.07 3.64
CA LYS A 188 3.33 -1.75 4.40
C LYS A 188 2.65 -0.81 5.42
N PRO A 189 3.36 -0.01 6.24
CA PRO A 189 2.73 0.94 7.15
C PRO A 189 1.92 2.02 6.42
N LEU A 190 2.35 2.46 5.23
CA LEU A 190 1.64 3.46 4.43
C LEU A 190 0.32 2.88 3.89
N ILE A 191 0.38 1.72 3.25
CA ILE A 191 -0.82 1.02 2.73
C ILE A 191 -1.82 0.77 3.85
N CYS A 192 -1.33 0.31 5.01
CA CYS A 192 -2.16 0.11 6.18
C CYS A 192 -2.87 1.39 6.65
N GLN A 193 -2.18 2.53 6.73
CA GLN A 193 -2.81 3.79 7.18
C GLN A 193 -3.81 4.32 6.15
N ILE A 194 -3.56 4.08 4.85
CA ILE A 194 -4.43 4.52 3.75
C ILE A 194 -5.69 3.66 3.66
N TYR A 195 -5.56 2.34 3.75
CA TYR A 195 -6.64 1.39 3.43
C TYR A 195 -7.21 0.67 4.66
N SER A 196 -6.64 0.91 5.85
CA SER A 196 -6.92 0.13 7.07
C SER A 196 -6.72 -1.38 6.90
N SER A 197 -5.97 -1.79 5.88
CA SER A 197 -5.67 -3.19 5.57
C SER A 197 -4.25 -3.29 5.04
N THR A 198 -3.58 -4.38 5.39
CA THR A 198 -2.26 -4.73 4.82
C THR A 198 -2.38 -5.48 3.50
N LYS A 199 -3.60 -5.85 3.09
CA LYS A 199 -3.90 -6.58 1.86
C LYS A 199 -5.12 -5.93 1.21
N PRO A 200 -4.97 -4.75 0.60
CA PRO A 200 -6.08 -4.14 -0.14
C PRO A 200 -6.54 -5.10 -1.25
N LYS A 201 -7.86 -5.24 -1.39
CA LYS A 201 -8.51 -6.19 -2.30
C LYS A 201 -9.32 -5.47 -3.36
N ILE A 202 -9.56 -6.17 -4.47
CA ILE A 202 -10.47 -5.74 -5.53
C ILE A 202 -11.33 -6.94 -5.93
N ASN A 203 -12.60 -6.89 -5.61
CA ASN A 203 -13.56 -7.95 -5.86
C ASN A 203 -14.25 -7.69 -7.20
N CYS A 204 -14.02 -8.55 -8.18
CA CYS A 204 -14.52 -8.39 -9.53
C CYS A 204 -15.36 -9.60 -9.93
N VAL A 205 -16.42 -9.36 -10.70
CA VAL A 205 -17.22 -10.41 -11.33
C VAL A 205 -17.32 -10.16 -12.83
N GLU A 206 -17.36 -11.24 -13.60
CA GLU A 206 -17.54 -11.18 -15.05
C GLU A 206 -19.02 -10.94 -15.37
N VAL A 207 -19.29 -9.89 -16.16
CA VAL A 207 -20.64 -9.54 -16.63
C VAL A 207 -20.55 -9.23 -18.12
N GLY A 208 -20.95 -10.19 -18.96
CA GLY A 208 -20.78 -10.08 -20.40
C GLY A 208 -19.30 -10.13 -20.78
N ASN A 209 -18.82 -9.10 -21.49
CA ASN A 209 -17.42 -9.00 -21.91
C ASN A 209 -16.59 -8.03 -21.04
N GLU A 210 -17.10 -7.67 -19.87
CA GLU A 210 -16.48 -6.72 -18.95
C GLU A 210 -16.43 -7.29 -17.53
N CYS A 211 -15.60 -6.69 -16.69
CA CYS A 211 -15.50 -6.99 -15.27
C CYS A 211 -16.13 -5.86 -14.45
N ARG A 212 -17.02 -6.20 -13.52
CA ARG A 212 -17.62 -5.27 -12.56
C ARG A 212 -16.92 -5.40 -11.23
N CYS A 213 -16.26 -4.34 -10.78
CA CYS A 213 -15.32 -4.39 -9.67
C CYS A 213 -15.68 -3.43 -8.53
N CYS A 214 -15.47 -3.89 -7.31
CA CYS A 214 -15.59 -3.14 -6.07
C CYS A 214 -14.34 -3.38 -5.21
N CYS A 215 -13.88 -2.36 -4.49
CA CYS A 215 -12.65 -2.44 -3.71
C CYS A 215 -12.89 -2.77 -2.24
N LEU A 216 -11.84 -3.31 -1.60
CA LEU A 216 -11.75 -3.58 -0.16
C LEU A 216 -12.87 -4.52 0.31
N HIS A 217 -13.71 -4.05 1.24
CA HIS A 217 -14.79 -4.81 1.85
C HIS A 217 -16.11 -4.65 1.09
N TYR A 218 -16.08 -4.25 -0.18
CA TYR A 218 -17.28 -4.16 -1.02
C TYR A 218 -17.22 -5.20 -2.12
N LYS A 219 -18.38 -5.79 -2.43
CA LYS A 219 -18.57 -6.75 -3.52
C LYS A 219 -19.69 -6.31 -4.44
N TYR A 220 -19.61 -6.69 -5.71
CA TYR A 220 -20.66 -6.42 -6.67
C TYR A 220 -21.82 -7.39 -6.48
N ILE A 221 -23.03 -6.87 -6.27
CA ILE A 221 -24.28 -7.62 -6.24
C ILE A 221 -25.34 -6.79 -6.97
N ASN A 222 -26.01 -7.39 -7.97
CA ASN A 222 -27.17 -6.81 -8.66
C ASN A 222 -26.98 -5.35 -9.13
N GLY A 223 -25.84 -5.02 -9.72
CA GLY A 223 -25.58 -3.68 -10.26
C GLY A 223 -25.05 -2.68 -9.23
N GLN A 224 -24.76 -3.10 -8.00
CA GLN A 224 -24.26 -2.22 -6.94
C GLN A 224 -23.08 -2.82 -6.20
N CYS A 225 -22.23 -1.96 -5.65
CA CYS A 225 -21.22 -2.37 -4.68
C CYS A 225 -21.83 -2.34 -3.28
N VAL A 226 -21.92 -3.49 -2.64
CA VAL A 226 -22.48 -3.64 -1.28
C VAL A 226 -21.40 -4.10 -0.30
N PRO A 227 -21.48 -3.72 0.98
CA PRO A 227 -20.56 -4.20 2.00
C PRO A 227 -20.55 -5.74 2.08
N ASP A 228 -19.37 -6.33 2.16
CA ASP A 228 -19.15 -7.74 2.37
C ASP A 228 -18.83 -8.00 3.85
N GLU A 229 -19.84 -8.45 4.58
CA GLU A 229 -19.73 -8.71 6.02
C GLU A 229 -18.72 -9.80 6.37
N SER A 230 -18.47 -10.74 5.43
CA SER A 230 -17.43 -11.77 5.59
C SER A 230 -16.01 -11.19 5.65
N MET A 231 -15.84 -9.95 5.15
CA MET A 231 -14.55 -9.26 5.07
C MET A 231 -14.29 -8.33 6.25
N ARG A 232 -15.32 -7.94 7.03
CA ARG A 232 -15.16 -7.05 8.20
C ARG A 232 -14.38 -7.70 9.36
N SER A 233 -14.36 -9.03 9.45
CA SER A 233 -13.68 -9.78 10.51
C SER A 233 -12.33 -10.37 10.11
N SER A 234 -12.04 -10.43 8.82
CA SER A 234 -10.85 -11.09 8.25
C SER A 234 -9.76 -10.11 7.80
N ASP A 235 -9.98 -8.80 7.96
CA ASP A 235 -8.91 -7.82 7.87
C ASP A 235 -7.88 -8.10 8.96
N GLN A 236 -6.75 -8.63 8.49
CA GLN A 236 -5.52 -8.68 9.25
C GLN A 236 -5.25 -7.27 9.77
N SER A 237 -5.62 -7.10 11.04
CA SER A 237 -5.22 -6.02 11.93
C SER A 237 -3.87 -5.50 11.48
N CYS A 238 -3.83 -4.21 11.18
CA CYS A 238 -2.62 -3.47 10.97
C CYS A 238 -1.62 -3.58 12.14
N ALA A 239 -2.07 -4.04 13.32
CA ALA A 239 -1.25 -4.28 14.51
C ALA A 239 -0.49 -5.62 14.46
#